data_AF-A0AAW9BBF6-F1
#
_entry.id   AF-A0AAW9BBF6-F1
#
_cell.length_a   1.000
_cell.length_b   1.000
_cell.length_c   1.000
_cell.angle_alpha   90.00
_cell.angle_beta   90.00
_cell.angle_gamma   90.00
#
_symmetry.space_group_name_H-M   'P 1'
#
loop_
_entity.id
_entity.type
_entity.pdbx_description
1 polymer ?
#
loop_
_entity_poly.entity_id
_entity_poly.type
_entity_poly.pdbx_seq_one_letter_code
_entity_poly.pdbx_strand_id
1 'polypeptide(L)' 'MPSMSVRIPDDIEQKLTQLAESTGRTKSWITNQAIQDYLERELWQINEIKEALSEADAGHFASADDVKSAFSKWGVNAD' A
#
# COMPACT_ATOMS: atom_id res chain seq x y z
N MET A 1 -8.84 24.39 -0.41
CA MET A 1 -8.65 22.94 -0.66
C MET A 1 -9.87 22.42 -1.40
N PRO A 2 -9.71 21.51 -2.37
CA PRO A 2 -10.86 20.84 -2.97
C PRO A 2 -11.62 20.07 -1.88
N SER A 3 -12.94 20.02 -2.00
CA SER A 3 -13.80 19.21 -1.14
C SER A 3 -14.68 18.31 -2.01
N MET A 4 -15.03 17.15 -1.47
CA MET A 4 -15.96 16.23 -2.10
C MET A 4 -17.00 15.78 -1.08
N SER A 5 -18.24 15.58 -1.54
CA SER A 5 -19.30 14.98 -0.74
C SER A 5 -19.39 13.50 -1.07
N VAL A 6 -19.26 12.65 -0.05
CA VAL A 6 -19.34 11.19 -0.20
C VAL A 6 -20.53 10.69 0.61
N ARG A 7 -21.35 9.84 0.01
CA ARG A 7 -22.37 9.11 0.75
C ARG A 7 -21.70 7.92 1.44
N ILE A 8 -21.81 7.88 2.75
CA ILE A 8 -21.32 6.76 3.56
C ILE A 8 -22.50 5.99 4.17
N PRO A 9 -22.38 4.67 4.37
CA PRO A 9 -23.36 3.90 5.13
C PRO A 9 -23.48 4.37 6.59
N ASP A 10 -24.66 4.19 7.19
CA ASP A 10 -24.95 4.61 8.57
C ASP A 10 -24.02 3.94 9.59
N ASP A 11 -23.63 2.68 9.38
CA ASP A 11 -22.73 1.98 10.29
C ASP A 11 -21.31 2.58 10.29
N ILE A 12 -20.86 3.09 9.15
CA ILE A 12 -19.58 3.80 9.02
C ILE A 12 -19.66 5.17 9.70
N GLU A 13 -20.79 5.88 9.55
CA GLU A 13 -21.03 7.16 10.22
C GLU A 13 -20.93 7.00 11.75
N GLN A 14 -21.56 5.97 12.30
CA GLN A 14 -21.54 5.67 13.74
C GLN A 14 -20.12 5.37 14.24
N LYS A 15 -19.36 4.55 13.52
CA LYS A 15 -17.96 4.23 13.85
C LYS A 15 -17.07 5.48 13.80
N LEU A 16 -17.25 6.34 12.80
CA LEU A 16 -16.51 7.60 12.69
C LEU A 16 -16.83 8.54 13.86
N THR A 17 -18.10 8.63 14.26
CA THR A 17 -18.52 9.45 15.41
C THR A 17 -17.90 8.93 16.71
N GLN A 18 -17.97 7.62 16.97
CA GLN A 18 -17.36 7.01 18.16
C GLN A 18 -15.84 7.24 18.23
N LEU A 19 -15.15 7.08 17.10
CA LEU A 19 -13.70 7.27 17.04
C LEU A 19 -13.31 8.74 17.22
N ALA A 20 -14.08 9.66 16.64
CA ALA A 20 -13.89 11.11 16.81
C ALA A 20 -13.98 11.52 18.29
N GLU A 21 -15.03 11.08 18.97
CA GLU A 21 -15.24 11.35 20.41
C GLU A 21 -14.12 10.77 21.27
N SER A 22 -13.71 9.53 21.00
CA SER A 22 -12.69 8.83 21.80
C SER A 22 -11.28 9.42 21.63
N THR A 23 -11.00 10.06 20.48
CA THR A 23 -9.67 10.59 20.14
C THR A 23 -9.58 12.12 20.23
N GLY A 24 -10.70 12.82 20.41
CA GLY A 24 -10.78 14.28 20.34
C GLY A 24 -10.50 14.84 18.95
N ARG A 25 -10.63 14.03 17.89
CA ARG A 25 -10.41 14.43 16.50
C ARG A 25 -11.72 14.67 15.78
N THR A 26 -11.70 15.49 14.74
CA THR A 26 -12.89 15.67 13.90
C THR A 26 -13.05 14.50 12.94
N LYS A 27 -14.30 14.19 12.55
CA LYS A 27 -14.57 13.19 11.51
C LYS A 27 -13.81 13.47 10.21
N SER A 28 -13.72 14.75 9.81
CA SER A 28 -12.95 15.16 8.64
C SER A 28 -11.46 14.84 8.75
N TRP A 29 -10.86 15.05 9.93
CA TRP A 29 -9.46 14.69 10.15
C TRP A 29 -9.23 13.19 10.03
N ILE A 30 -10.09 12.38 10.66
CA ILE A 30 -10.04 10.91 10.60
C ILE A 30 -10.22 10.42 9.16
N THR A 31 -11.22 10.94 8.45
CA THR A 31 -11.47 10.57 7.05
C THR A 31 -10.30 10.92 6.15
N ASN A 32 -9.70 12.10 6.32
CA ASN A 32 -8.52 12.49 5.54
C ASN A 32 -7.33 11.58 5.84
N GLN A 33 -7.09 11.23 7.11
CA GLN A 33 -6.03 10.30 7.47
C GLN A 33 -6.28 8.92 6.82
N ALA A 34 -7.49 8.38 6.94
CA ALA A 34 -7.83 7.09 6.34
C ALA A 34 -7.66 7.07 4.81
N ILE A 35 -7.99 8.18 4.13
CA ILE A 35 -7.75 8.32 2.69
C ILE A 35 -6.26 8.37 2.38
N GLN A 36 -5.46 9.10 3.16
CA GLN A 36 -4.01 9.17 2.98
C GLN A 36 -3.37 7.78 3.15
N ASP A 37 -3.69 7.09 4.25
CA ASP A 37 -3.18 5.75 4.56
C ASP A 37 -3.59 4.73 3.47
N TYR A 38 -4.80 4.86 2.93
CA TYR A 38 -5.26 4.04 1.81
C TYR A 38 -4.45 4.32 0.54
N LEU A 39 -4.33 5.59 0.15
CA LEU A 39 -3.62 5.98 -1.07
C LEU A 39 -2.14 5.59 -1.02
N GLU A 40 -1.47 5.80 0.11
CA GLU A 40 -0.05 5.42 0.27
C GLU A 40 0.15 3.92 0.04
N ARG A 41 -0.68 3.09 0.67
CA ARG A 41 -0.60 1.63 0.53
C ARG A 41 -0.85 1.17 -0.92
N GLU A 42 -1.91 1.65 -1.55
CA GLU A 42 -2.27 1.20 -2.90
C GLU A 42 -1.30 1.74 -3.96
N LEU A 43 -0.88 3.01 -3.85
CA LEU A 43 -0.01 3.63 -4.84
C LEU A 43 1.42 3.10 -4.78
N TRP A 44 1.94 2.80 -3.59
CA TRP A 44 3.26 2.15 -3.48
C TRP A 44 3.27 0.84 -4.27
N GLN A 45 2.28 -0.04 -4.05
CA GLN A 45 2.22 -1.33 -4.73
C GLN A 45 2.10 -1.17 -6.25
N ILE A 46 1.24 -0.25 -6.72
CA ILE A 46 1.07 0.01 -8.15
C ILE A 46 2.37 0.51 -8.77
N ASN A 47 3.11 1.37 -8.08
CA ASN A 47 4.38 1.92 -8.59
C ASN A 47 5.46 0.83 -8.65
N GLU A 48 5.63 0.03 -7.60
CA GLU A 48 6.59 -1.09 -7.58
C GLU A 48 6.31 -2.09 -8.70
N ILE A 49 5.04 -2.43 -8.95
CA ILE A 49 4.68 -3.35 -10.05
C ILE A 49 5.06 -2.75 -11.40
N LYS A 50 4.79 -1.45 -11.62
CA LYS A 50 5.14 -0.78 -12.88
C LYS A 50 6.65 -0.72 -13.09
N GLU A 51 7.40 -0.45 -12.04
CA GLU A 51 8.86 -0.41 -12.08
C GLU A 51 9.43 -1.81 -12.37
N ALA A 52 8.99 -2.84 -11.65
CA ALA A 52 9.41 -4.22 -11.87
C ALA A 52 9.08 -4.72 -13.29
N LEU A 53 7.93 -4.33 -13.85
CA LEU A 53 7.60 -4.62 -15.25
C LEU A 53 8.55 -3.92 -16.23
N SER A 54 8.89 -2.66 -15.98
CA SER A 54 9.85 -1.92 -16.80
C SER A 54 11.25 -2.53 -16.74
N GLU A 55 11.69 -3.00 -15.57
CA GLU A 55 12.96 -3.70 -15.40
C GLU A 55 12.97 -5.05 -16.14
N ALA A 56 11.88 -5.81 -16.02
CA ALA A 56 11.70 -7.08 -16.72
C ALA A 56 11.72 -6.90 -18.25
N ASP A 57 11.01 -5.90 -18.77
CA ASP A 57 11.00 -5.56 -20.20
C ASP A 57 12.38 -5.10 -20.69
N ALA A 58 13.18 -4.45 -19.83
CA ALA A 58 14.57 -4.09 -20.09
C ALA A 58 15.54 -5.28 -19.93
N GLY A 59 15.06 -6.46 -19.52
CA GLY A 59 15.88 -7.65 -19.31
C GLY A 59 16.75 -7.60 -18.06
N HIS A 60 16.43 -6.73 -17.10
CA HIS A 60 17.14 -6.61 -15.81
C HIS A 60 16.78 -7.75 -14.87
N PHE A 61 17.19 -8.97 -15.23
CA PHE A 61 17.06 -10.15 -14.40
C PHE A 61 18.40 -10.53 -13.76
N ALA A 62 18.32 -11.15 -12.59
CA ALA A 62 19.48 -11.78 -11.97
C ALA A 62 20.00 -12.92 -12.87
N SER A 63 21.33 -13.11 -12.90
CA SER A 63 21.90 -14.26 -13.59
C SER A 63 21.61 -15.57 -12.82
N ALA A 64 21.78 -16.71 -13.47
CA ALA A 64 21.64 -18.01 -12.82
C ALA A 64 22.60 -18.14 -11.61
N ASP A 65 23.81 -17.61 -11.71
CA ASP A 65 24.80 -17.66 -10.63
C ASP A 65 24.41 -16.76 -9.43
N ASP A 66 23.80 -15.60 -9.70
CA ASP A 66 23.27 -14.72 -8.64
C ASP A 66 22.14 -15.41 -7.87
N VAL A 67 21.24 -16.08 -8.60
CA VAL A 67 20.12 -16.85 -8.03
C VAL A 67 20.64 -17.98 -7.14
N LYS A 68 21.58 -18.80 -7.64
CA LYS A 68 22.21 -19.88 -6.86
C LYS A 68 22.88 -19.35 -5.59
N SER A 69 23.62 -18.25 -5.72
CA SER A 69 24.30 -17.61 -4.59
C SER A 69 23.31 -17.12 -3.53
N ALA A 70 22.17 -16.55 -3.94
CA ALA A 70 21.13 -16.10 -3.01
C ALA A 70 20.48 -17.27 -2.25
N PHE A 71 20.06 -18.34 -2.93
CA PHE A 71 19.36 -19.47 -2.32
C PHE A 71 20.26 -20.36 -1.46
N SER A 72 21.56 -20.44 -1.77
CA SER A 72 22.53 -21.19 -0.95
C SER A 72 22.60 -20.70 0.51
N LYS A 73 22.32 -19.42 0.77
CA LYS A 73 22.26 -18.82 2.13
C LYS A 73 21.21 -19.48 3.02
N TRP A 74 20.22 -20.12 2.42
CA TRP A 74 19.13 -20.81 3.11
C TRP A 74 19.17 -22.33 2.89
N GLY A 75 20.27 -22.85 2.33
CA GLY A 75 20.44 -24.30 2.08
C GLY A 75 19.55 -24.87 0.98
N VAL A 76 18.96 -24.02 0.13
CA VAL A 76 18.12 -24.43 -1.00
C VAL A 76 19.01 -24.61 -2.23
N ASN A 77 18.92 -25.76 -2.91
CA ASN A 77 19.55 -25.94 -4.22
C ASN A 77 18.65 -25.37 -5.32
N ALA A 78 19.14 -24.38 -6.05
CA ALA A 78 18.44 -23.67 -7.13
C ALA A 78 19.07 -23.96 -8.51
N ASP A 79 19.52 -25.21 -8.71
CA ASP A 79 19.97 -25.75 -10.00
C ASP A 79 18.82 -26.05 -10.98
#